data_AF-A0A7R9MEN3-F1
#
_entry.id   AF-A0A7R9MEN3-F1
#
_cell.length_a   1.000
_cell.length_b   1.000
_cell.length_c   1.000
_cell.angle_alpha   90.00
_cell.angle_beta   90.00
_cell.angle_gamma   90.00
#
_symmetry.space_group_name_H-M   'P 1'
#
loop_
_entity.id
_entity.type
_entity.pdbx_description
1 polymer ?
#
loop_
_entity_poly.entity_id
_entity_poly.type
_entity_poly.pdbx_seq_one_letter_code
_entity_poly.pdbx_strand_id
1 'polypeptide(L)'
;MYNLSMLVDNIDDTDVLVEMLAKMGDNHNRHKTTLQMFVNLKTSLFGLLVDKLGPTVMTADAVTAWDKTYSVILSVVKPILEKPE
;
A
#
# COMPACT_ATOMS: atom_id res chain seq x y z
N MET A 1 -6.94 9.10 3.01
CA MET A 1 -7.75 8.31 2.06
C MET A 1 -7.38 8.54 0.60
N TYR A 2 -6.97 9.74 0.17
CA TYR A 2 -6.58 10.03 -1.23
C TYR A 2 -5.57 9.04 -1.84
N ASN A 3 -4.51 8.67 -1.12
CA ASN A 3 -3.51 7.73 -1.64
C ASN A 3 -4.08 6.33 -1.93
N LEU A 4 -5.12 5.88 -1.21
CA LEU A 4 -5.76 4.59 -1.50
C LEU A 4 -6.64 4.67 -2.75
N SER A 5 -7.36 5.77 -2.94
CA SER A 5 -8.11 6.03 -4.18
C SER A 5 -7.18 6.08 -5.38
N MET A 6 -6.08 6.83 -5.29
CA MET A 6 -5.08 6.91 -6.36
C MET A 6 -4.49 5.55 -6.75
N LEU A 7 -4.28 4.64 -5.79
CA LEU A 7 -3.80 3.28 -6.08
C LEU A 7 -4.81 2.50 -6.93
N VAL A 8 -6.09 2.62 -6.61
CA VAL A 8 -7.17 1.95 -7.35
C VAL A 8 -7.33 2.61 -8.73
N ASP A 9 -7.31 3.93 -8.79
CA ASP A 9 -7.49 4.70 -10.02
C ASP A 9 -6.38 4.46 -11.06
N ASN A 10 -5.18 4.08 -10.61
CA ASN A 10 -4.02 3.84 -11.48
C ASN A 10 -3.56 2.38 -11.47
N ILE A 11 -4.42 1.43 -11.03
CA ILE A 11 -4.02 0.01 -10.95
C ILE A 11 -3.66 -0.58 -12.32
N ASP A 12 -4.26 -0.06 -13.39
CA ASP A 12 -4.02 -0.47 -14.76
C ASP A 12 -2.86 0.32 -15.43
N ASP A 13 -2.40 1.42 -14.82
CA ASP A 13 -1.27 2.22 -15.29
C ASP A 13 -0.07 2.04 -14.35
N THR A 14 0.67 0.96 -14.60
CA THR A 14 1.74 0.52 -13.70
C THR A 14 2.89 1.54 -13.62
N ASP A 15 3.19 2.25 -14.71
CA ASP A 15 4.30 3.22 -14.74
C ASP A 15 3.97 4.44 -13.87
N VAL A 16 2.75 4.99 -14.02
CA VAL A 16 2.26 6.08 -13.17
C VAL A 16 2.21 5.65 -11.70
N LEU A 17 1.70 4.45 -11.45
CA LEU A 17 1.60 3.89 -10.11
C LEU A 17 2.96 3.78 -9.42
N VAL A 18 3.98 3.26 -10.11
CA VAL A 18 5.34 3.13 -9.58
C VAL A 18 5.96 4.50 -9.28
N GLU A 19 5.83 5.49 -10.17
CA GLU A 19 6.37 6.83 -9.93
C GLU A 19 5.72 7.49 -8.72
N MET A 20 4.40 7.36 -8.59
CA MET A 20 3.65 7.88 -7.45
C MET A 20 4.04 7.21 -6.13
N LEU A 21 4.15 5.88 -6.14
CA LEU A 21 4.59 5.09 -4.99
C LEU A 21 6.02 5.44 -4.57
N ALA A 22 6.91 5.71 -5.53
CA ALA A 22 8.27 6.13 -5.25
C ALA A 22 8.31 7.48 -4.53
N LYS A 23 7.59 8.49 -5.05
CA LYS A 23 7.45 9.81 -4.39
C LYS A 23 6.85 9.68 -2.99
N MET A 24 5.87 8.79 -2.82
CA MET A 24 5.28 8.51 -1.51
C MET A 24 6.33 7.90 -0.55
N GLY A 25 7.14 6.95 -1.02
CA GLY A 25 8.23 6.34 -0.27
C GLY A 25 9.27 7.37 0.18
N ASP A 26 9.73 8.23 -0.74
CA ASP A 26 10.69 9.30 -0.42
C ASP A 26 10.14 10.25 0.66
N ASN A 27 8.86 10.63 0.54
CA ASN A 27 8.21 11.48 1.54
C ASN A 27 8.19 10.81 2.92
N HIS A 28 7.89 9.52 3.01
CA HIS A 28 7.88 8.77 4.27
C HIS A 28 9.29 8.55 4.82
N ASN A 29 10.29 8.38 3.96
CA ASN A 29 11.69 8.25 4.35
C ASN A 29 12.18 9.52 5.06
N ARG A 30 11.81 10.72 4.57
CA ARG A 30 12.13 12.00 5.23
C ARG A 30 11.60 12.10 6.67
N HIS A 31 10.55 11.35 6.98
CA HIS A 31 9.96 11.26 8.33
C HIS A 31 10.44 10.04 9.12
N LYS A 32 11.48 9.34 8.66
CA LYS A 32 12.06 8.14 9.27
C LYS A 32 11.06 7.00 9.45
N THR A 33 10.08 6.92 8.54
CA THR A 33 9.13 5.81 8.53
C THR A 33 9.87 4.54 8.12
N THR A 34 9.71 3.47 8.88
CA THR A 34 10.34 2.18 8.57
C THR A 34 9.44 1.30 7.72
N LEU A 35 10.02 0.33 7.02
CA LEU A 35 9.24 -0.68 6.28
C LEU A 35 8.26 -1.42 7.19
N GLN A 36 8.65 -1.70 8.44
CA GLN A 36 7.77 -2.36 9.41
C GLN A 36 6.51 -1.54 9.71
N MET A 37 6.57 -0.20 9.66
CA MET A 37 5.38 0.65 9.84
C MET A 37 4.38 0.47 8.69
N PHE A 38 4.85 0.27 7.45
CA PHE A 38 3.98 -0.09 6.32
C PHE A 38 3.38 -1.49 6.50
N VAL A 39 4.17 -2.47 6.95
CA VAL A 39 3.64 -3.81 7.26
C VAL A 39 2.55 -3.76 8.33
N ASN A 40 2.75 -2.94 9.38
CA ASN A 40 1.75 -2.75 10.42
C ASN A 40 0.48 -2.07 9.86
N LEU A 41 0.65 -1.06 9.00
CA LEU A 41 -0.46 -0.38 8.33
C LEU A 41 -1.27 -1.35 7.46
N LYS A 42 -0.63 -2.29 6.73
CA LYS A 42 -1.33 -3.34 5.98
C LYS A 42 -2.31 -4.10 6.88
N THR A 43 -1.82 -4.59 8.02
CA THR A 43 -2.62 -5.37 8.97
C THR A 43 -3.79 -4.54 9.52
N SER A 44 -3.53 -3.31 9.96
CA SER A 44 -4.59 -2.44 10.51
C SER A 44 -5.61 -2.04 9.46
N LEU A 45 -5.18 -1.73 8.23
CA LEU A 45 -6.06 -1.39 7.12
C LEU A 45 -6.95 -2.58 6.75
N PHE A 46 -6.39 -3.78 6.64
CA PHE A 46 -7.15 -4.96 6.24
C PHE A 46 -8.16 -5.35 7.33
N GLY A 47 -7.74 -5.29 8.60
CA GLY A 47 -8.65 -5.47 9.73
C GLY A 47 -9.82 -4.49 9.70
N LEU A 48 -9.55 -3.20 9.41
CA LEU A 48 -10.59 -2.19 9.26
C LEU A 48 -11.53 -2.47 8.07
N LEU A 49 -10.99 -2.83 6.91
CA LEU A 49 -11.79 -3.13 5.71
C LEU A 49 -12.72 -4.32 5.96
N VAL A 50 -12.22 -5.39 6.57
CA VAL A 50 -13.03 -6.58 6.91
C VAL A 50 -14.11 -6.22 7.93
N ASP A 51 -13.77 -5.47 8.99
CA ASP A 51 -14.74 -5.03 10.02
C ASP A 51 -15.85 -4.14 9.44
N LYS A 52 -15.51 -3.20 8.56
CA LYS A 52 -16.46 -2.18 8.07
C LYS A 52 -17.27 -2.60 6.85
N LEU A 53 -16.68 -3.36 5.93
CA LEU A 53 -17.34 -3.75 4.68
C LEU A 53 -18.01 -5.12 4.78
N GLY A 54 -17.62 -5.93 5.75
CA GLY A 54 -18.20 -7.25 6.01
C GLY A 54 -17.82 -8.30 4.95
N PRO A 55 -18.21 -9.56 5.18
CA PRO A 55 -17.75 -10.71 4.40
C PRO A 55 -18.36 -10.79 2.99
N THR A 56 -19.44 -10.06 2.72
CA THR A 56 -20.07 -10.01 1.39
C THR A 56 -19.25 -9.16 0.42
N VAL A 57 -18.55 -8.14 0.91
CA VAL A 57 -17.66 -7.27 0.12
C VAL A 57 -16.21 -7.74 0.24
N MET A 58 -15.74 -8.01 1.47
CA MET A 58 -14.40 -8.54 1.73
C MET A 58 -14.42 -10.07 1.64
N THR A 59 -14.75 -10.58 0.46
CA THR A 59 -14.64 -12.00 0.12
C THR A 59 -13.17 -12.46 0.16
N ALA A 60 -12.94 -13.77 0.12
CA ALA A 60 -11.57 -14.32 0.06
C ALA A 60 -10.78 -13.77 -1.15
N ASP A 61 -11.45 -13.59 -2.28
CA ASP A 61 -10.85 -13.01 -3.48
C ASP A 61 -10.52 -11.52 -3.29
N ALA A 62 -11.42 -10.76 -2.65
CA ALA A 62 -11.18 -9.35 -2.36
C ALA A 62 -10.00 -9.15 -1.39
N VAL A 63 -9.91 -9.98 -0.34
CA VAL A 63 -8.77 -9.99 0.57
C VAL A 63 -7.47 -10.30 -0.18
N THR A 64 -7.50 -11.30 -1.07
CA THR A 64 -6.35 -11.68 -1.90
C THR A 64 -5.94 -10.56 -2.86
N ALA A 65 -6.90 -9.86 -3.46
CA ALA A 65 -6.65 -8.73 -4.35
C ALA A 65 -6.01 -7.55 -3.61
N TRP A 66 -6.53 -7.22 -2.43
CA TRP A 66 -5.93 -6.21 -1.56
C TRP A 66 -4.52 -6.62 -1.12
N ASP A 67 -4.29 -7.88 -0.79
CA ASP A 67 -2.98 -8.41 -0.40
C ASP A 67 -1.92 -8.22 -1.50
N LYS A 68 -2.28 -8.56 -2.74
CA LYS A 68 -1.45 -8.33 -3.92
C LYS A 68 -1.18 -6.84 -4.14
N THR A 69 -2.23 -6.02 -4.10
CA THR A 69 -2.12 -4.56 -4.27
C THR A 69 -1.15 -3.96 -3.26
N TYR A 70 -1.30 -4.31 -1.97
CA TYR A 70 -0.41 -3.81 -0.93
C TYR A 70 1.02 -4.35 -1.07
N SER A 71 1.19 -5.57 -1.57
CA SER A 71 2.51 -6.15 -1.81
C SER A 71 3.27 -5.40 -2.92
N VAL A 72 2.57 -4.87 -3.93
CA VAL A 72 3.17 -3.97 -4.92
C VAL A 72 3.68 -2.70 -4.24
N ILE A 73 2.87 -2.07 -3.37
CA ILE A 73 3.29 -0.90 -2.58
C ILE A 73 4.60 -1.21 -1.84
N LEU A 74 4.64 -2.32 -1.09
CA LEU A 74 5.83 -2.70 -0.33
C LEU A 74 7.05 -2.94 -1.22
N SER A 75 6.87 -3.55 -2.40
CA SER A 75 7.98 -3.80 -3.32
C SER A 75 8.61 -2.52 -3.88
N VAL A 76 7.81 -1.46 -4.10
CA VAL A 76 8.31 -0.17 -4.59
C VAL A 76 8.93 0.65 -3.46
N VAL A 77 8.30 0.65 -2.29
CA VAL A 77 8.70 1.52 -1.17
C VAL A 77 9.92 0.94 -0.40
N LYS A 78 10.03 -0.38 -0.27
CA LYS A 78 11.14 -1.06 0.42
C LYS A 78 12.53 -0.57 -0.02
N PRO A 79 12.92 -0.63 -1.31
CA PRO A 79 14.25 -0.21 -1.73
C PRO A 79 14.52 1.27 -1.52
N ILE A 80 13.49 2.11 -1.30
CA ILE A 80 13.62 3.54 -1.01
C ILE A 80 13.90 3.78 0.47
N LEU A 81 13.17 3.08 1.35
CA LEU A 81 13.34 3.20 2.80
C LEU A 81 14.64 2.55 3.30
N GLU A 82 15.17 1.58 2.55
CA GLU A 82 16.42 0.88 2.88
C GLU A 82 17.65 1.51 2.20
N LYS A 83 17.51 2.66 1.51
CA LYS A 83 18.67 3.36 0.94
C LYS A 83 19.61 3.82 2.06
N PRO A 84 20.92 3.53 1.98
CA PRO A 84 21.90 4.16 2.83
C PRO A 84 21.94 5.68 2.54
N GLU A 85 22.05 6.49 3.59
CA GLU A 85 22.27 7.95 3.51
C GLU A 85 23.59 8.31 2.81
#